data_AF-A0A9N9QXK5-F1
#
_entry.id   AF-A0A9N9QXK5-F1
#
_cell.length_a   1.000
_cell.length_b   1.000
_cell.length_c   1.000
_cell.angle_alpha   90.00
_cell.angle_beta   90.00
_cell.angle_gamma   90.00
#
_symmetry.space_group_name_H-M   'P 1'
#
loop_
_entity.id
_entity.type
_entity.pdbx_description
1 polymer ?
#
loop_
_entity_poly.entity_id
_entity_poly.type
_entity_poly.pdbx_seq_one_letter_code
_entity_poly.pdbx_strand_id
1 'polypeptide(L)'
;MSCSQRQMAIERCVAEGARPPATAAAPATLPEPEPQTSVITLEHTEHHDSTLYRLEKGCYLQFSPGPSLLGRKVFLYTNYVVTDGDESKNGEAEFVRNQYYGLEWRRGSGGSGDWGGAGEGAAGAAGDEALGCGVLVTDTDLYCELRLQRAGSFHYYFVYDSAQSCGRVSRRESSVGPQGSGWFQVSPTLRVGGGEVVPLDGVMCQTVLAKCLGPLSRWEATLQVAHDAGYNMIHFTPVQELGASNSSYSIANQLRLNPAFGADASFADVENLVTKMRTDWKCLLQLNLVRFAPR
;
A
#
# COMPACT_ATOMS: atom_id res chain seq x y z
N MET A 1 -38.04 36.90 -53.91
CA MET A 1 -37.06 36.65 -52.82
C MET A 1 -37.07 35.15 -52.56
N SER A 2 -36.09 34.46 -53.15
CA SER A 2 -35.93 33.00 -53.12
C SER A 2 -35.11 32.62 -51.89
N CYS A 3 -35.68 31.82 -50.99
CA CYS A 3 -34.99 31.32 -49.80
C CYS A 3 -34.37 29.95 -50.13
N SER A 4 -33.05 29.93 -50.21
CA SER A 4 -32.22 28.76 -50.54
C SER A 4 -32.17 27.76 -49.37
N GLN A 5 -32.90 26.65 -49.47
CA GLN A 5 -32.62 25.44 -48.69
C GLN A 5 -31.33 24.79 -49.19
N ARG A 6 -30.28 24.76 -48.36
CA ARG A 6 -29.10 23.92 -48.60
C ARG A 6 -29.37 22.53 -48.02
N GLN A 7 -29.51 21.58 -48.93
CA GLN A 7 -29.64 20.14 -48.70
C GLN A 7 -28.22 19.54 -48.67
N MET A 8 -27.80 18.93 -47.58
CA MET A 8 -26.55 18.15 -47.52
C MET A 8 -26.88 16.70 -47.87
N ALA A 9 -26.23 16.19 -48.93
CA ALA A 9 -26.36 14.84 -49.43
C ALA A 9 -25.85 13.82 -48.41
N ILE A 10 -26.66 12.79 -48.15
CA ILE A 10 -26.24 11.56 -47.46
C ILE A 10 -25.84 10.58 -48.56
N GLU A 11 -24.54 10.39 -48.76
CA GLU A 11 -24.04 9.32 -49.61
C GLU A 11 -24.14 7.98 -48.86
N ARG A 12 -24.98 7.08 -49.39
CA ARG A 12 -25.03 5.67 -49.01
C ARG A 12 -23.85 4.96 -49.64
N CYS A 13 -22.87 4.54 -48.85
CA CYS A 13 -21.92 3.51 -49.26
C CYS A 13 -22.48 2.12 -48.94
N VAL A 14 -22.53 1.29 -49.97
CA VAL A 14 -22.97 -0.11 -49.98
C VAL A 14 -21.90 -0.98 -49.33
N ALA A 15 -22.32 -1.92 -48.48
CA ALA A 15 -21.46 -2.88 -47.82
C ALA A 15 -21.01 -3.98 -48.81
N GLU A 16 -19.71 -4.19 -48.94
CA GLU A 16 -19.11 -5.35 -49.59
C GLU A 16 -18.38 -6.22 -48.54
N GLY A 17 -18.49 -7.53 -48.69
CA GLY A 17 -18.33 -8.51 -47.61
C GLY A 17 -16.91 -8.84 -47.14
N ALA A 18 -16.82 -9.05 -45.82
CA ALA A 18 -16.04 -10.02 -45.05
C ALA A 18 -14.56 -10.31 -45.40
N ARG A 19 -13.68 -9.96 -44.45
CA ARG A 19 -12.60 -10.82 -43.97
C ARG A 19 -12.59 -10.77 -42.43
N PRO A 20 -12.53 -11.92 -41.71
CA PRO A 20 -12.55 -11.89 -40.25
C PRO A 20 -11.28 -11.18 -39.72
N PRO A 21 -11.37 -10.34 -38.69
CA PRO A 21 -10.19 -9.77 -38.07
C PRO A 21 -9.38 -10.88 -37.43
N ALA A 22 -8.07 -10.89 -37.72
CA ALA A 22 -7.12 -11.77 -37.09
C ALA A 22 -7.24 -11.65 -35.56
N THR A 23 -7.30 -12.78 -34.89
CA THR A 23 -7.34 -12.90 -33.43
C THR A 23 -6.24 -12.02 -32.84
N ALA A 24 -6.66 -10.98 -32.10
CA ALA A 24 -5.73 -10.09 -31.40
C ALA A 24 -4.87 -10.96 -30.49
N ALA A 25 -3.56 -10.99 -30.78
CA ALA A 25 -2.59 -11.61 -29.89
C ALA A 25 -2.72 -10.98 -28.50
N ALA A 26 -2.72 -11.83 -27.47
CA ALA A 26 -2.67 -11.40 -26.09
C ALA A 26 -1.57 -10.34 -25.91
N PRO A 27 -1.81 -9.28 -25.11
CA PRO A 27 -0.79 -8.27 -24.89
C PRO A 27 0.44 -8.97 -24.31
N ALA A 28 1.58 -8.80 -24.98
CA ALA A 28 2.86 -9.29 -24.49
C ALA A 28 3.06 -8.72 -23.08
N THR A 29 3.15 -9.61 -22.10
CA THR A 29 3.46 -9.26 -20.71
C THR A 29 4.79 -8.53 -20.73
N LEU A 30 4.78 -7.24 -20.41
CA LEU A 30 6.00 -6.48 -20.16
C LEU A 30 6.81 -7.22 -19.08
N PRO A 31 8.14 -7.30 -19.18
CA PRO A 31 8.95 -7.90 -18.13
C PRO A 31 8.64 -7.19 -16.82
N GLU A 32 8.25 -7.96 -15.80
CA GLU A 32 8.04 -7.38 -14.47
C GLU A 32 9.35 -6.71 -14.03
N PRO A 33 9.32 -5.46 -13.55
CA PRO A 33 10.52 -4.78 -13.11
C PRO A 33 11.18 -5.61 -12.01
N GLU A 34 12.50 -5.79 -12.10
CA GLU A 34 13.26 -6.49 -11.05
C GLU A 34 12.97 -5.83 -9.69
N PRO A 35 12.83 -6.62 -8.62
CA PRO A 35 12.43 -6.08 -7.34
C PRO A 35 13.46 -5.06 -6.85
N GLN A 36 13.04 -3.81 -6.74
CA GLN A 36 13.90 -2.71 -6.32
C GLN A 36 14.29 -2.90 -4.85
N THR A 37 15.56 -2.64 -4.52
CA THR A 37 16.05 -2.62 -3.13
C THR A 37 16.22 -1.17 -2.67
N SER A 38 15.58 -0.83 -1.54
CA SER A 38 15.74 0.45 -0.86
C SER A 38 16.49 0.25 0.45
N VAL A 39 17.48 1.10 0.73
CA VAL A 39 18.33 0.98 1.91
C VAL A 39 18.04 2.11 2.89
N ILE A 40 17.88 1.77 4.17
CA ILE A 40 17.84 2.69 5.30
C ILE A 40 19.10 2.46 6.14
N THR A 41 19.92 3.49 6.27
CA THR A 41 21.09 3.46 7.16
C THR A 41 20.67 3.81 8.59
N LEU A 42 21.10 3.00 9.56
CA LEU A 42 20.81 3.19 10.98
C LEU A 42 21.95 3.97 11.64
N GLU A 43 21.65 5.16 12.15
CA GLU A 43 22.63 6.02 12.83
C GLU A 43 22.19 6.37 14.25
N HIS A 44 23.15 6.45 15.16
CA HIS A 44 22.90 6.78 16.56
C HIS A 44 22.11 8.08 16.72
N THR A 45 21.06 8.04 17.54
CA THR A 45 20.15 9.16 17.85
C THR A 45 19.38 9.72 16.65
N GLU A 46 19.39 9.02 15.51
CA GLU A 46 18.55 9.39 14.37
C GLU A 46 17.14 8.82 14.53
N HIS A 47 16.20 9.74 14.72
CA HIS A 47 14.76 9.45 14.76
C HIS A 47 14.11 10.11 13.54
N HIS A 48 13.71 9.31 12.57
CA HIS A 48 13.10 9.75 11.32
C HIS A 48 11.58 9.97 11.46
N ASP A 49 11.14 10.59 12.55
CA ASP A 49 9.71 10.76 12.86
C ASP A 49 9.00 11.71 11.87
N SER A 50 9.76 12.59 11.23
CA SER A 50 9.28 13.56 10.23
C SER A 50 9.59 13.17 8.78
N THR A 51 10.29 12.05 8.55
CA THR A 51 10.67 11.59 7.21
C THR A 51 9.76 10.44 6.79
N LEU A 52 9.14 10.56 5.62
CA LEU A 52 8.26 9.53 5.09
C LEU A 52 8.96 8.77 3.96
N TYR A 53 9.39 7.54 4.25
CA TYR A 53 9.86 6.61 3.24
C TYR A 53 8.66 5.93 2.58
N ARG A 54 8.42 6.20 1.29
CA ARG A 54 7.36 5.54 0.51
C ARG A 54 7.97 4.46 -0.37
N LEU A 55 7.52 3.23 -0.16
CA LEU A 55 8.01 2.02 -0.80
C LEU A 55 6.85 1.35 -1.55
N GLU A 56 7.17 0.62 -2.61
CA GLU A 56 6.19 -0.14 -3.38
C GLU A 56 6.07 -1.57 -2.87
N LYS A 57 4.93 -2.22 -3.11
CA LYS A 57 4.83 -3.66 -2.85
C LYS A 57 5.75 -4.44 -3.79
N GLY A 58 6.28 -5.55 -3.31
CA GLY A 58 7.23 -6.40 -4.01
C GLY A 58 8.69 -5.98 -3.85
N CYS A 59 8.97 -4.76 -3.38
CA CYS A 59 10.34 -4.28 -3.19
C CYS A 59 11.00 -4.85 -1.92
N TYR A 60 12.32 -4.77 -1.86
CA TYR A 60 13.11 -5.13 -0.69
C TYR A 60 13.50 -3.88 0.09
N LEU A 61 13.27 -3.90 1.39
CA LEU A 61 13.77 -2.91 2.33
C LEU A 61 14.94 -3.49 3.10
N GLN A 62 16.11 -2.86 2.98
CA GLN A 62 17.31 -3.22 3.70
C GLN A 62 17.62 -2.18 4.77
N PHE A 63 17.94 -2.65 5.97
CA PHE A 63 18.46 -1.82 7.05
C PHE A 63 19.95 -2.12 7.22
N SER A 64 20.81 -1.12 7.06
CA SER A 64 22.26 -1.27 7.19
C SER A 64 22.76 -0.41 8.37
N PRO A 65 23.68 -0.92 9.21
CA PRO A 65 24.22 -0.12 10.29
C PRO A 65 25.18 0.93 9.73
N GLY A 66 25.03 2.17 10.19
CA GLY A 66 25.95 3.26 9.88
C GLY A 66 27.23 3.21 10.73
N PRO A 67 28.25 4.01 10.38
CA PRO A 67 29.52 4.03 11.10
C PRO A 67 29.39 4.35 12.60
N SER A 68 28.34 5.07 13.02
CA SER A 68 28.11 5.40 14.44
C SER A 68 27.81 4.17 15.31
N LEU A 69 27.41 3.06 14.70
CA LEU A 69 27.07 1.81 15.39
C LEU A 69 28.22 0.81 15.46
N LEU A 70 29.38 1.11 14.84
CA LEU A 70 30.56 0.25 14.88
C LEU A 70 31.01 -0.05 16.32
N GLY A 71 31.32 -1.31 16.58
CA GLY A 71 31.72 -1.82 17.89
C GLY A 71 30.57 -2.01 18.89
N ARG A 72 29.31 -1.81 18.48
CA ARG A 72 28.12 -1.97 19.34
C ARG A 72 27.34 -3.22 18.95
N LYS A 73 26.72 -3.87 19.95
CA LYS A 73 25.78 -4.97 19.70
C LYS A 73 24.38 -4.41 19.43
N VAL A 74 23.91 -4.46 18.19
CA VAL A 74 22.68 -3.83 17.71
C VAL A 74 21.55 -4.85 17.53
N PHE A 75 20.36 -4.50 18.02
CA PHE A 75 19.12 -5.24 17.85
C PHE A 75 18.13 -4.37 17.08
N LEU A 76 17.54 -4.90 16.01
CA LEU A 76 16.59 -4.19 15.16
C LEU A 76 15.21 -4.85 15.26
N TYR A 77 14.18 -4.02 15.40
CA TYR A 77 12.80 -4.45 15.55
C TYR A 77 11.89 -3.72 14.57
N THR A 78 10.87 -4.40 14.07
CA THR A 78 9.80 -3.79 13.26
C THR A 78 8.44 -4.39 13.59
N ASN A 79 7.37 -3.63 13.41
CA ASN A 79 6.00 -4.16 13.48
C ASN A 79 5.50 -4.70 12.12
N TYR A 80 6.36 -4.70 11.09
CA TYR A 80 6.05 -5.34 9.82
C TYR A 80 6.03 -6.86 9.97
N VAL A 81 4.91 -7.48 9.61
CA VAL A 81 4.73 -8.94 9.65
C VAL A 81 5.31 -9.53 8.39
N VAL A 82 6.35 -10.35 8.52
CA VAL A 82 6.91 -11.13 7.41
C VAL A 82 6.02 -12.35 7.19
N THR A 83 5.24 -12.34 6.12
CA THR A 83 4.60 -13.55 5.62
C THR A 83 5.59 -14.28 4.73
N ASP A 84 6.12 -15.40 5.20
CA ASP A 84 6.76 -16.38 4.32
C ASP A 84 5.74 -16.77 3.25
N GLY A 85 6.14 -16.75 1.98
CA GLY A 85 5.27 -16.69 0.79
C GLY A 85 4.40 -17.91 0.50
N ASP A 86 3.81 -18.53 1.52
CA ASP A 86 2.82 -19.58 1.38
C ASP A 86 1.42 -18.95 1.30
N GLU A 87 1.09 -18.38 0.14
CA GLU A 87 -0.27 -17.90 -0.20
C GLU A 87 -1.34 -19.00 -0.13
N SER A 88 -0.95 -20.28 0.09
CA SER A 88 -1.86 -21.42 0.20
C SER A 88 -2.51 -21.58 1.57
N LYS A 89 -2.02 -20.89 2.61
CA LYS A 89 -2.64 -20.88 3.94
C LYS A 89 -3.44 -19.60 4.11
N ASN A 90 -4.75 -19.77 4.18
CA ASN A 90 -5.81 -18.76 4.25
C ASN A 90 -5.80 -17.88 5.52
N GLY A 91 -4.63 -17.46 6.00
CA GLY A 91 -4.43 -16.71 7.23
C GLY A 91 -3.18 -15.85 7.12
N GLU A 92 -3.27 -14.76 6.35
CA GLU A 92 -2.36 -13.64 6.50
C GLU A 92 -2.31 -13.25 7.99
N ALA A 93 -1.14 -13.39 8.65
CA ALA A 93 -1.02 -13.07 10.06
C ALA A 93 -1.48 -11.63 10.33
N GLU A 94 -2.35 -11.45 11.32
CA GLU A 94 -2.97 -10.15 11.62
C GLU A 94 -1.90 -9.10 11.98
N PHE A 95 -2.01 -7.90 11.41
CA PHE A 95 -1.11 -6.80 11.77
C PHE A 95 -1.55 -6.17 13.10
N VAL A 96 -0.70 -6.24 14.11
CA VAL A 96 -0.90 -5.59 15.41
C VAL A 96 0.12 -4.47 15.58
N ARG A 97 -0.34 -3.21 15.58
CA ARG A 97 0.53 -2.01 15.56
C ARG A 97 1.60 -1.98 16.67
N ASN A 98 1.29 -2.53 17.84
CA ASN A 98 2.14 -2.50 19.04
C ASN A 98 2.96 -3.79 19.23
N GLN A 99 2.90 -4.73 18.28
CA GLN A 99 3.68 -5.95 18.30
C GLN A 99 4.89 -5.79 17.39
N TYR A 100 6.08 -6.11 17.91
CA TYR A 100 7.34 -5.97 17.20
C TYR A 100 8.07 -7.30 17.11
N TYR A 101 8.75 -7.51 16.00
CA TYR A 101 9.53 -8.70 15.69
C TYR A 101 10.98 -8.29 15.51
N GLY A 102 11.88 -9.06 16.12
CA GLY A 102 13.32 -8.88 15.95
C GLY A 102 13.73 -9.36 14.56
N LEU A 103 14.52 -8.55 13.86
CA LEU A 103 15.02 -8.91 12.54
C LEU A 103 16.34 -9.68 12.63
N GLU A 104 16.54 -10.53 11.63
CA GLU A 104 17.76 -11.31 11.46
C GLU A 104 18.78 -10.52 10.65
N TRP A 105 20.02 -10.49 11.13
CA TRP A 105 21.14 -9.83 10.47
C TRP A 105 21.84 -10.79 9.51
N ARG A 106 22.08 -10.33 8.28
CA ARG A 106 22.80 -11.04 7.22
C ARG A 106 24.05 -10.27 6.85
N ARG A 107 25.02 -10.96 6.25
CA ARG A 107 26.25 -10.37 5.74
C ARG A 107 26.26 -10.40 4.23
N GLY A 108 26.56 -9.26 3.60
CA GLY A 108 26.70 -9.18 2.15
C GLY A 108 27.86 -10.07 1.70
N SER A 109 27.58 -11.06 0.84
CA SER A 109 28.64 -11.81 0.18
C SER A 109 29.36 -10.84 -0.77
N GLY A 110 30.49 -10.29 -0.33
CA GLY A 110 31.39 -9.54 -1.18
C GLY A 110 31.88 -10.44 -2.32
N GLY A 111 31.56 -10.08 -3.55
CA GLY A 111 32.10 -10.76 -4.72
C GLY A 111 33.64 -10.72 -4.70
N SER A 112 34.26 -11.87 -4.52
CA SER A 112 35.57 -12.17 -5.08
C SER A 112 35.46 -13.57 -5.70
N GLY A 113 35.68 -13.65 -7.01
CA GLY A 113 35.81 -14.92 -7.69
C GLY A 113 37.09 -15.58 -7.23
N ASP A 114 36.96 -16.70 -6.53
CA ASP A 114 37.98 -17.74 -6.51
C ASP A 114 37.31 -19.09 -6.25
N TRP A 115 37.29 -19.93 -7.29
CA TRP A 115 36.87 -21.33 -7.18
C TRP A 115 38.14 -22.15 -7.03
N GLY A 116 38.70 -22.23 -5.82
CA GLY A 116 39.87 -23.07 -5.57
C GLY A 116 40.65 -22.79 -4.29
N GLY A 117 40.19 -23.29 -3.15
CA GLY A 117 41.07 -23.44 -1.98
C GLY A 117 40.33 -23.66 -0.68
N ALA A 118 40.28 -24.91 -0.23
CA ALA A 118 39.89 -25.25 1.13
C ALA A 118 40.81 -24.55 2.14
N GLY A 119 40.23 -23.68 2.97
CA GLY A 119 40.86 -23.05 4.12
C GLY A 119 39.89 -23.06 5.29
N GLU A 120 40.14 -23.95 6.25
CA GLU A 120 39.36 -24.15 7.47
C GLU A 120 39.28 -22.86 8.30
N GLY A 121 38.05 -22.50 8.71
CA GLY A 121 37.81 -21.33 9.56
C GLY A 121 36.34 -21.20 9.95
N ALA A 122 35.97 -21.90 11.02
CA ALA A 122 34.72 -21.76 11.79
C ALA A 122 33.40 -22.07 11.06
N ALA A 123 33.18 -23.37 10.82
CA ALA A 123 31.83 -23.93 10.84
C ALA A 123 31.24 -23.79 12.26
N GLY A 124 30.43 -22.75 12.47
CA GLY A 124 29.50 -22.65 13.58
C GLY A 124 28.16 -23.26 13.15
N ALA A 125 27.79 -24.34 13.83
CA ALA A 125 26.60 -25.17 13.70
C ALA A 125 25.34 -24.53 13.07
N ALA A 126 24.80 -25.23 12.07
CA ALA A 126 23.37 -25.21 11.78
C ALA A 126 22.59 -25.70 13.02
N GLY A 127 21.86 -24.80 13.65
CA GLY A 127 21.01 -25.07 14.80
C GLY A 127 20.42 -23.79 15.37
N ASP A 128 19.14 -23.55 15.10
CA ASP A 128 18.29 -22.56 15.80
C ASP A 128 18.83 -21.11 15.77
N GLU A 129 18.92 -20.52 14.57
CA GLU A 129 19.17 -19.08 14.41
C GLU A 129 17.96 -18.29 14.92
N ALA A 130 18.01 -17.89 16.19
CA ALA A 130 16.92 -17.20 16.85
C ALA A 130 16.71 -15.79 16.27
N LEU A 131 15.55 -15.59 15.62
CA LEU A 131 14.99 -14.29 15.27
C LEU A 131 15.16 -13.30 16.43
N GLY A 132 15.74 -12.13 16.15
CA GLY A 132 15.96 -11.09 17.15
C GLY A 132 17.24 -11.21 17.98
N CYS A 133 18.18 -12.09 17.61
CA CYS A 133 19.55 -12.01 18.13
C CYS A 133 20.25 -10.76 17.59
N GLY A 134 20.62 -9.83 18.47
CA GLY A 134 21.40 -8.66 18.07
C GLY A 134 22.81 -9.04 17.59
N VAL A 135 23.34 -8.28 16.62
CA VAL A 135 24.66 -8.50 16.02
C VAL A 135 25.69 -7.51 16.55
N LEU A 136 26.92 -7.96 16.79
CA LEU A 136 28.03 -7.05 17.02
C LEU A 136 28.44 -6.45 15.68
N VAL A 137 28.23 -5.15 15.50
CA VAL A 137 28.57 -4.45 14.26
C VAL A 137 30.08 -4.26 14.20
N THR A 138 30.76 -5.07 13.41
CA THR A 138 32.22 -4.97 13.18
C THR A 138 32.56 -4.30 11.86
N ASP A 139 31.61 -4.25 10.93
CA ASP A 139 31.72 -3.68 9.60
C ASP A 139 30.32 -3.19 9.14
N THR A 140 30.27 -2.46 8.03
CA THR A 140 29.05 -1.89 7.42
C THR A 140 28.42 -2.80 6.34
N ASP A 141 28.95 -4.01 6.15
CA ASP A 141 28.44 -5.01 5.19
C ASP A 141 27.27 -5.86 5.74
N LEU A 142 26.87 -5.59 6.99
CA LEU A 142 25.73 -6.21 7.65
C LEU A 142 24.42 -5.53 7.22
N TYR A 143 23.35 -6.31 7.07
CA TYR A 143 22.03 -5.77 6.80
C TYR A 143 20.91 -6.68 7.29
N CYS A 144 19.76 -6.11 7.63
CA CYS A 144 18.50 -6.83 7.76
C CYS A 144 17.66 -6.58 6.51
N GLU A 145 16.99 -7.60 5.97
CA GLU A 145 16.22 -7.48 4.75
C GLU A 145 14.75 -7.89 4.95
N LEU A 146 13.84 -7.11 4.39
CA LEU A 146 12.40 -7.36 4.39
C LEU A 146 11.86 -7.33 2.96
N ARG A 147 11.10 -8.35 2.57
CA ARG A 147 10.28 -8.32 1.35
C ARG A 147 8.90 -7.73 1.66
N LEU A 148 8.57 -6.62 1.04
CA LEU A 148 7.37 -5.84 1.35
C LEU A 148 6.17 -6.27 0.51
N GLN A 149 5.25 -7.06 1.06
CA GLN A 149 4.04 -7.55 0.41
C GLN A 149 2.76 -6.87 0.90
N ARG A 150 2.77 -6.40 2.16
CA ARG A 150 1.62 -5.77 2.78
C ARG A 150 1.69 -4.24 2.66
N ALA A 151 0.62 -3.63 2.17
CA ALA A 151 0.47 -2.18 2.19
C ALA A 151 0.10 -1.71 3.60
N GLY A 152 0.62 -0.56 4.01
CA GLY A 152 0.39 -0.04 5.35
C GLY A 152 1.45 0.97 5.75
N SER A 153 1.38 1.39 7.01
CA SER A 153 2.41 2.20 7.66
C SER A 153 3.02 1.38 8.79
N PHE A 154 4.33 1.23 8.74
CA PHE A 154 5.09 0.38 9.63
C PHE A 154 6.18 1.18 10.32
N HIS A 155 6.54 0.73 11.50
CA HIS A 155 7.53 1.34 12.35
C HIS A 155 8.69 0.38 12.55
N TYR A 156 9.90 0.93 12.61
CA TYR A 156 11.07 0.21 13.06
C TYR A 156 11.78 1.03 14.13
N TYR A 157 12.49 0.33 15.00
CA TYR A 157 13.42 0.93 15.94
C TYR A 157 14.57 -0.02 16.19
N PHE A 158 15.71 0.53 16.61
CA PHE A 158 16.83 -0.27 17.04
C PHE A 158 17.34 0.17 18.41
N VAL A 159 17.93 -0.78 19.11
CA VAL A 159 18.65 -0.57 20.36
C VAL A 159 20.03 -1.18 20.21
N TYR A 160 20.99 -0.69 20.98
CA TYR A 160 22.28 -1.35 21.08
C TYR A 160 22.74 -1.35 22.53
N ASP A 161 23.66 -2.24 22.86
CA ASP A 161 24.30 -2.25 24.16
C ASP A 161 25.18 -0.99 24.29
N SER A 162 24.79 -0.09 25.19
CA SER A 162 25.67 1.00 25.58
C SER A 162 26.77 0.41 26.46
N ALA A 163 28.04 0.75 26.23
CA ALA A 163 29.19 0.34 27.07
C ALA A 163 29.09 0.76 28.56
N GLN A 164 27.94 1.25 29.02
CA GLN A 164 27.59 1.49 30.42
C GLN A 164 27.17 0.21 31.17
N SER A 165 26.90 -0.90 30.48
CA SER A 165 26.58 -2.20 31.11
C SER A 165 27.83 -2.88 31.72
N CYS A 166 29.04 -2.48 31.29
CA CYS A 166 30.32 -2.96 31.80
C CYS A 166 31.07 -1.88 32.61
N GLY A 167 30.51 -1.48 33.75
CA GLY A 167 31.29 -1.11 34.93
C GLY A 167 32.07 0.22 34.94
N ARG A 168 31.43 1.37 34.66
CA ARG A 168 31.69 2.64 35.39
C ARG A 168 30.57 3.64 35.08
N VAL A 169 29.75 3.96 36.07
CA VAL A 169 28.58 4.83 35.93
C VAL A 169 29.01 6.29 35.69
N SER A 170 28.91 6.76 34.45
CA SER A 170 28.64 8.17 34.14
C SER A 170 27.13 8.32 34.07
N ARG A 171 26.54 8.98 35.08
CA ARG A 171 25.09 9.13 35.33
C ARG A 171 24.30 9.85 34.21
N ARG A 172 24.90 10.21 33.08
CA ARG A 172 24.28 11.14 32.12
C ARG A 172 23.63 10.54 30.89
N GLU A 173 23.77 9.25 30.62
CA GLU A 173 23.37 8.72 29.31
C GLU A 173 22.83 7.28 29.37
N SER A 174 22.15 6.94 30.46
CA SER A 174 21.34 5.72 30.53
C SER A 174 20.00 5.98 29.85
N SER A 175 20.00 6.09 28.53
CA SER A 175 18.75 6.22 27.76
C SER A 175 18.05 4.87 27.75
N VAL A 176 17.14 4.66 28.70
CA VAL A 176 16.17 3.56 28.65
C VAL A 176 15.21 3.87 27.49
N GLY A 177 15.57 3.46 26.27
CA GLY A 177 14.79 3.74 25.07
C GLY A 177 15.47 3.32 23.76
N PRO A 178 14.73 3.31 22.64
CA PRO A 178 15.28 3.10 21.31
C PRO A 178 16.34 4.16 20.99
N GLN A 179 17.43 3.73 20.37
CA GLN A 179 18.58 4.59 20.03
C GLN A 179 18.46 5.20 18.63
N GLY A 180 17.42 4.82 17.91
CA GLY A 180 16.96 5.39 16.66
C GLY A 180 15.69 4.67 16.21
N SER A 181 14.88 5.34 15.41
CA SER A 181 13.58 4.84 14.96
C SER A 181 13.12 5.54 13.70
N GLY A 182 12.13 4.96 13.02
CA GLY A 182 11.53 5.59 11.86
C GLY A 182 10.28 4.88 11.37
N TRP A 183 9.62 5.51 10.40
CA TRP A 183 8.42 4.99 9.76
C TRP A 183 8.66 4.77 8.27
N PHE A 184 8.13 3.68 7.74
CA PHE A 184 8.04 3.46 6.30
C PHE A 184 6.60 3.13 5.91
N GLN A 185 6.21 3.59 4.73
CA GLN A 185 4.90 3.37 4.15
C GLN A 185 5.04 2.49 2.92
N VAL A 186 4.28 1.41 2.87
CA VAL A 186 4.14 0.57 1.69
C VAL A 186 2.85 0.94 0.98
N SER A 187 2.97 1.44 -0.25
CA SER A 187 1.85 1.90 -1.07
C SER A 187 0.87 0.76 -1.41
N PRO A 188 -0.44 0.99 -1.44
CA PRO A 188 -1.40 0.00 -1.90
C PRO A 188 -1.33 -0.17 -3.42
N THR A 189 -1.65 -1.37 -3.90
CA THR A 189 -1.88 -1.62 -5.33
C THR A 189 -3.38 -1.52 -5.60
N LEU A 190 -3.77 -0.52 -6.38
CA LEU A 190 -5.16 -0.33 -6.78
C LEU A 190 -5.46 -1.23 -7.98
N ARG A 191 -6.52 -2.05 -7.89
CA ARG A 191 -6.94 -2.96 -8.97
C ARG A 191 -8.42 -2.78 -9.33
N VAL A 192 -8.72 -2.72 -10.61
CA VAL A 192 -10.07 -2.57 -11.17
C VAL A 192 -10.37 -3.66 -12.20
N GLY A 193 -11.66 -3.87 -12.52
CA GLY A 193 -12.07 -4.90 -13.47
C GLY A 193 -11.59 -6.30 -13.07
N GLY A 194 -11.01 -7.02 -14.04
CA GLY A 194 -10.45 -8.36 -13.86
C GLY A 194 -9.03 -8.42 -13.27
N GLY A 195 -8.50 -7.30 -12.75
CA GLY A 195 -7.18 -7.27 -12.11
C GLY A 195 -6.20 -6.22 -12.66
N GLU A 196 -6.68 -5.30 -13.51
CA GLU A 196 -5.88 -4.20 -14.07
C GLU A 196 -5.40 -3.27 -12.96
N VAL A 197 -4.11 -2.97 -12.96
CA VAL A 197 -3.48 -2.11 -11.96
C VAL A 197 -3.65 -0.66 -12.38
N VAL A 198 -4.17 0.16 -11.47
CA VAL A 198 -4.27 1.62 -11.65
C VAL A 198 -3.07 2.25 -10.94
N PRO A 199 -2.17 2.95 -11.66
CA PRO A 199 -1.09 3.72 -11.03
C PRO A 199 -1.68 4.76 -10.06
N LEU A 200 -1.02 5.00 -8.92
CA LEU A 200 -1.49 5.97 -7.94
C LEU A 200 -1.59 7.39 -8.52
N ASP A 201 -0.66 7.77 -9.39
CA ASP A 201 -0.67 9.06 -10.08
C ASP A 201 -1.67 9.11 -11.25
N GLY A 202 -2.24 7.96 -11.61
CA GLY A 202 -3.29 7.84 -12.63
C GLY A 202 -4.70 8.04 -12.08
N VAL A 203 -4.86 8.33 -10.79
CA VAL A 203 -6.19 8.48 -10.16
C VAL A 203 -6.81 9.83 -10.50
N MET A 204 -7.95 9.78 -11.17
CA MET A 204 -8.80 10.93 -11.53
C MET A 204 -10.12 10.81 -10.77
N CYS A 205 -10.22 11.57 -9.68
CA CYS A 205 -11.33 11.45 -8.73
C CYS A 205 -12.38 12.57 -8.91
N GLN A 206 -13.65 12.18 -8.99
CA GLN A 206 -14.78 13.11 -8.90
C GLN A 206 -15.50 12.96 -7.56
N THR A 207 -15.66 14.06 -6.84
CA THR A 207 -16.48 14.08 -5.61
C THR A 207 -17.94 14.34 -5.93
N VAL A 208 -18.82 13.50 -5.39
CA VAL A 208 -20.27 13.55 -5.59
C VAL A 208 -20.98 13.67 -4.25
N LEU A 209 -21.90 14.64 -4.15
CA LEU A 209 -22.80 14.78 -3.01
C LEU A 209 -23.91 13.72 -3.11
N ALA A 210 -23.79 12.63 -2.34
CA ALA A 210 -24.72 11.52 -2.39
C ALA A 210 -26.20 11.96 -2.22
N LYS A 211 -26.46 12.90 -1.31
CA LYS A 211 -27.81 13.45 -1.09
C LYS A 211 -28.43 14.16 -2.31
N CYS A 212 -27.63 14.54 -3.30
CA CYS A 212 -28.09 15.22 -4.52
C CYS A 212 -28.32 14.28 -5.70
N LEU A 213 -28.00 12.98 -5.56
CA LEU A 213 -28.23 11.98 -6.62
C LEU A 213 -29.69 11.53 -6.73
N GLY A 214 -30.51 11.84 -5.72
CA GLY A 214 -31.89 11.37 -5.63
C GLY A 214 -31.96 9.87 -5.31
N PRO A 215 -33.07 9.20 -5.69
CA PRO A 215 -33.26 7.77 -5.45
C PRO A 215 -32.15 6.92 -6.07
N LEU A 216 -31.79 5.80 -5.41
CA LEU A 216 -30.68 4.92 -5.79
C LEU A 216 -30.80 4.41 -7.24
N SER A 217 -32.03 4.18 -7.71
CA SER A 217 -32.33 3.75 -9.09
C SER A 217 -31.85 4.72 -10.18
N ARG A 218 -31.58 5.99 -9.84
CA ARG A 218 -31.06 7.01 -10.77
C ARG A 218 -29.55 7.17 -10.72
N TRP A 219 -28.88 6.56 -9.74
CA TRP A 219 -27.46 6.81 -9.50
C TRP A 219 -26.61 6.36 -10.68
N GLU A 220 -26.85 5.17 -11.23
CA GLU A 220 -26.09 4.66 -12.37
C GLU A 220 -26.13 5.64 -13.55
N ALA A 221 -27.31 6.03 -14.01
CA ALA A 221 -27.46 6.97 -15.12
C ALA A 221 -26.81 8.35 -14.83
N THR A 222 -26.85 8.79 -13.57
CA THR A 222 -26.26 10.09 -13.18
C THR A 222 -24.73 10.02 -13.14
N LEU A 223 -24.19 8.91 -12.62
CA LEU A 223 -22.75 8.68 -12.48
C LEU A 223 -22.08 8.28 -13.80
N GLN A 224 -22.86 7.80 -14.77
CA GLN A 224 -22.35 7.47 -16.11
C GLN A 224 -21.67 8.68 -16.77
N VAL A 225 -22.16 9.90 -16.52
CA VAL A 225 -21.53 11.13 -17.02
C VAL A 225 -20.08 11.27 -16.54
N ALA A 226 -19.79 10.85 -15.31
CA ALA A 226 -18.44 10.87 -14.76
C ALA A 226 -17.51 9.86 -15.45
N HIS A 227 -18.03 8.65 -15.68
CA HIS A 227 -17.32 7.62 -16.43
C HIS A 227 -17.02 8.09 -17.85
N ASP A 228 -18.01 8.63 -18.56
CA ASP A 228 -17.87 9.08 -19.95
C ASP A 228 -16.92 10.29 -20.06
N ALA A 229 -16.79 11.08 -18.99
CA ALA A 229 -15.80 12.15 -18.88
C ALA A 229 -14.37 11.67 -18.56
N GLY A 230 -14.17 10.37 -18.31
CA GLY A 230 -12.86 9.77 -18.08
C GLY A 230 -12.40 9.73 -16.62
N TYR A 231 -13.28 9.96 -15.65
CA TYR A 231 -12.94 9.75 -14.23
C TYR A 231 -12.86 8.24 -13.93
N ASN A 232 -11.83 7.84 -13.19
CA ASN A 232 -11.62 6.44 -12.79
C ASN A 232 -11.75 6.23 -11.26
N MET A 233 -12.18 7.27 -10.53
CA MET A 233 -12.57 7.16 -9.14
C MET A 233 -13.77 8.07 -8.83
N ILE A 234 -14.78 7.53 -8.15
CA ILE A 234 -15.87 8.33 -7.58
C ILE A 234 -15.76 8.36 -6.06
N HIS A 235 -15.75 9.57 -5.52
CA HIS A 235 -15.74 9.83 -4.09
C HIS A 235 -17.11 10.31 -3.63
N PHE A 236 -17.77 9.54 -2.77
CA PHE A 236 -19.08 9.91 -2.22
C PHE A 236 -18.93 10.61 -0.87
N THR A 237 -19.69 11.69 -0.69
CA THR A 237 -20.05 12.13 0.67
C THR A 237 -20.80 11.02 1.40
N PRO A 238 -20.85 11.02 2.75
CA PRO A 238 -21.52 9.96 3.50
C PRO A 238 -22.91 9.64 2.96
N VAL A 239 -23.15 8.34 2.73
CA VAL A 239 -24.41 7.79 2.20
C VAL A 239 -25.36 7.37 3.32
N GLN A 240 -24.89 7.47 4.57
CA GLN A 240 -25.61 7.06 5.76
C GLN A 240 -26.76 8.03 6.11
N GLU A 241 -27.64 7.58 7.00
CA GLU A 241 -28.76 8.36 7.52
C GLU A 241 -28.27 9.70 8.12
N LEU A 242 -28.82 10.81 7.62
CA LEU A 242 -28.43 12.16 8.02
C LEU A 242 -29.23 12.64 9.22
N GLY A 243 -28.61 13.52 10.01
CA GLY A 243 -29.20 14.19 11.17
C GLY A 243 -30.01 15.43 10.81
N ALA A 244 -30.52 16.09 11.85
CA ALA A 244 -31.50 17.17 11.73
C ALA A 244 -31.07 18.36 10.84
N SER A 245 -29.76 18.63 10.75
CA SER A 245 -29.24 19.72 9.90
C SER A 245 -29.27 19.41 8.40
N ASN A 246 -29.47 18.15 8.02
CA ASN A 246 -29.36 17.65 6.65
C ASN A 246 -27.99 17.95 5.97
N SER A 247 -26.95 18.20 6.79
CA SER A 247 -25.57 18.26 6.33
C SER A 247 -25.07 16.86 6.02
N SER A 248 -24.33 16.68 4.93
CA SER A 248 -23.79 15.37 4.53
C SER A 248 -22.85 14.75 5.57
N TYR A 249 -22.31 15.56 6.50
CA TYR A 249 -21.41 15.09 7.57
C TYR A 249 -22.10 15.02 8.94
N SER A 250 -23.38 15.42 9.03
CA SER A 250 -24.20 15.22 10.22
C SER A 250 -24.86 13.85 10.10
N ILE A 251 -24.18 12.79 10.54
CA ILE A 251 -24.71 11.42 10.48
C ILE A 251 -25.55 11.12 11.73
N ALA A 252 -26.81 10.73 11.54
CA ALA A 252 -27.69 10.28 12.61
C ALA A 252 -27.46 8.80 12.96
N ASN A 253 -27.25 7.95 11.94
CA ASN A 253 -27.02 6.53 12.12
C ASN A 253 -26.01 6.01 11.10
N GLN A 254 -24.84 5.56 11.56
CA GLN A 254 -23.75 5.08 10.70
C GLN A 254 -24.07 3.73 10.04
N LEU A 255 -25.01 2.97 10.60
CA LEU A 255 -25.35 1.61 10.18
C LEU A 255 -26.63 1.55 9.33
N ARG A 256 -27.18 2.71 8.95
CA ARG A 256 -28.35 2.80 8.07
C ARG A 256 -28.05 3.69 6.88
N LEU A 257 -28.53 3.26 5.72
CA LEU A 257 -28.49 4.06 4.50
C LEU A 257 -29.47 5.23 4.64
N ASN A 258 -29.18 6.36 3.98
CA ASN A 258 -30.08 7.50 3.95
C ASN A 258 -31.44 7.11 3.31
N PRO A 259 -32.57 7.25 4.04
CA PRO A 259 -33.89 6.91 3.52
C PRO A 259 -34.30 7.71 2.27
N ALA A 260 -33.67 8.86 2.02
CA ALA A 260 -33.89 9.66 0.81
C ALA A 260 -33.53 8.93 -0.49
N PHE A 261 -32.73 7.85 -0.42
CA PHE A 261 -32.36 7.04 -1.59
C PHE A 261 -33.42 6.01 -1.97
N GLY A 262 -34.44 5.82 -1.13
CA GLY A 262 -35.54 4.88 -1.33
C GLY A 262 -35.87 4.18 -0.02
N ALA A 263 -37.17 3.90 0.21
CA ALA A 263 -37.63 3.26 1.44
C ALA A 263 -37.04 1.85 1.64
N ASP A 264 -36.88 1.11 0.54
CA ASP A 264 -36.37 -0.27 0.54
C ASP A 264 -34.88 -0.35 0.14
N ALA A 265 -34.20 0.80 -0.06
CA ALA A 265 -32.82 0.82 -0.47
C ALA A 265 -31.88 0.38 0.67
N SER A 266 -30.95 -0.52 0.36
CA SER A 266 -30.03 -1.11 1.32
C SER A 266 -28.56 -0.89 0.93
N PHE A 267 -27.64 -1.18 1.86
CA PHE A 267 -26.21 -1.19 1.52
C PHE A 267 -25.86 -2.25 0.47
N ALA A 268 -26.63 -3.34 0.36
CA ALA A 268 -26.42 -4.35 -0.67
C ALA A 268 -26.71 -3.80 -2.08
N ASP A 269 -27.71 -2.92 -2.21
CA ASP A 269 -27.99 -2.27 -3.50
C ASP A 269 -26.87 -1.31 -3.90
N VAL A 270 -26.32 -0.59 -2.92
CA VAL A 270 -25.14 0.25 -3.12
C VAL A 270 -23.93 -0.60 -3.50
N GLU A 271 -23.71 -1.74 -2.82
CA GLU A 271 -22.63 -2.70 -3.14
C GLU A 271 -22.76 -3.26 -4.56
N ASN A 272 -23.98 -3.60 -5.01
CA ASN A 272 -24.23 -4.06 -6.37
C ASN A 272 -23.83 -2.98 -7.40
N LEU A 273 -24.21 -1.73 -7.17
CA LEU A 273 -23.81 -0.61 -8.02
C LEU A 273 -22.29 -0.40 -8.00
N VAL A 274 -21.67 -0.39 -6.82
CA VAL A 274 -20.22 -0.23 -6.63
C VAL A 274 -19.44 -1.32 -7.36
N THR A 275 -19.90 -2.57 -7.24
CA THR A 275 -19.29 -3.72 -7.89
C THR A 275 -19.38 -3.59 -9.40
N LYS A 276 -20.56 -3.24 -9.92
CA LYS A 276 -20.76 -2.98 -11.35
C LYS A 276 -19.86 -1.87 -11.88
N MET A 277 -19.76 -0.74 -11.18
CA MET A 277 -18.86 0.35 -11.55
C MET A 277 -17.38 -0.09 -11.53
N ARG A 278 -17.00 -0.92 -10.57
CA ARG A 278 -15.63 -1.46 -10.49
C ARG A 278 -15.31 -2.44 -11.61
N THR A 279 -16.27 -3.28 -11.99
CA THR A 279 -16.09 -4.30 -13.03
C THR A 279 -16.20 -3.73 -14.44
N ASP A 280 -17.29 -3.01 -14.69
CA ASP A 280 -17.71 -2.62 -16.04
C ASP A 280 -17.06 -1.29 -16.44
N TRP A 281 -16.98 -0.34 -15.52
CA TRP A 281 -16.45 1.01 -15.76
C TRP A 281 -14.99 1.15 -15.35
N LYS A 282 -14.39 0.08 -14.78
CA LYS A 282 -13.02 0.08 -14.24
C LYS A 282 -12.79 1.24 -13.26
N CYS A 283 -13.82 1.61 -12.50
CA CYS A 283 -13.83 2.77 -11.63
C CYS A 283 -13.67 2.35 -10.16
N LEU A 284 -12.80 3.04 -9.43
CA LEU A 284 -12.66 2.90 -7.99
C LEU A 284 -13.72 3.72 -7.25
N LEU A 285 -14.06 3.30 -6.04
CA LEU A 285 -15.02 4.02 -5.20
C LEU A 285 -14.42 4.29 -3.83
N GLN A 286 -14.63 5.52 -3.34
CA GLN A 286 -14.23 5.95 -2.02
C GLN A 286 -15.42 6.60 -1.30
N LEU A 287 -15.57 6.30 -0.01
CA LEU A 287 -16.58 6.88 0.86
C LEU A 287 -15.89 7.68 1.96
N ASN A 288 -16.49 8.81 2.33
CA ASN A 288 -16.08 9.50 3.55
C ASN A 288 -16.46 8.68 4.79
N LEU A 289 -15.51 8.54 5.72
CA LEU A 289 -15.77 8.04 7.05
C LEU A 289 -15.88 9.22 8.02
N VAL A 290 -16.98 9.29 8.77
CA VAL A 290 -17.14 10.27 9.85
C VAL A 290 -17.01 9.57 11.19
N ARG A 291 -15.96 9.92 11.93
CA ARG A 291 -15.73 9.44 13.29
C ARG A 291 -16.05 10.54 14.28
N PHE A 292 -17.00 10.28 15.17
CA PHE A 292 -17.24 11.14 16.32
C PHE A 292 -16.23 10.76 17.41
N ALA A 293 -15.44 11.73 17.87
CA ALA A 293 -14.66 11.53 19.08
C ALA A 293 -15.65 11.43 20.26
N PRO A 294 -15.50 10.43 21.15
CA PRO A 294 -16.23 10.47 22.42
C PRO A 294 -15.86 11.78 23.13
N ARG A 295 -16.87 12.46 23.68
CA ARG A 295 -16.66 13.64 24.52
C ARG A 295 -16.03 13.27 25.84
#